data_AF-A0A453I2F6-F1
#
_entry.id   AF-A0A453I2F6-F1
#
_cell.length_a   1.000
_cell.length_b   1.000
_cell.length_c   1.000
_cell.angle_alpha   90.00
_cell.angle_beta   90.00
_cell.angle_gamma   90.00
#
_symmetry.space_group_name_H-M   'P 1'
#
loop_
_entity.id
_entity.type
_entity.pdbx_description
1 polymer ?
#
loop_
_entity_poly.entity_id
_entity_poly.type
_entity_poly.pdbx_seq_one_letter_code
_entity_poly.pdbx_strand_id
1 'polypeptide(L)' 'QWKVGDLVLAKMKGFPAWPAMISEPEQWGLPSVKNKRLVYFYGTKQM' A
#
# COMPACT_ATOMS: atom_id res chain seq x y z
N GLN A 1 2.65 -14.11 -5.48
CA GLN A 1 1.54 -13.52 -4.69
C GLN A 1 2.18 -12.69 -3.59
N TRP A 2 1.79 -11.42 -3.44
CA TRP A 2 2.34 -10.54 -2.40
C TRP A 2 1.81 -10.92 -1.01
N LYS A 3 2.55 -10.60 0.05
CA LYS A 3 2.21 -10.83 1.45
C LYS A 3 2.24 -9.51 2.22
N VAL A 4 1.53 -9.45 3.35
CA VAL A 4 1.63 -8.32 4.27
C VAL A 4 3.08 -8.19 4.72
N GLY A 5 3.61 -6.96 4.71
CA GLY A 5 5.01 -6.68 5.00
C GLY A 5 5.95 -6.71 3.79
N ASP A 6 5.52 -7.21 2.63
CA ASP A 6 6.34 -7.16 1.42
C ASP A 6 6.62 -5.71 1.03
N LEU A 7 7.90 -5.42 0.76
CA LEU A 7 8.34 -4.14 0.19
C LEU A 7 8.17 -4.16 -1.33
N VAL A 8 7.56 -3.10 -1.86
CA VAL A 8 7.18 -3.01 -3.27
C VAL A 8 7.46 -1.62 -3.83
N LEU A 9 7.60 -1.54 -5.16
CA LEU A 9 7.50 -0.28 -5.89
C LEU A 9 6.08 -0.15 -6.44
N ALA A 10 5.30 0.75 -5.84
CA ALA A 10 3.94 1.00 -6.26
C ALA A 10 3.89 2.07 -7.36
N LYS A 11 3.09 1.83 -8.39
CA LYS A 11 2.96 2.75 -9.53
C LYS A 11 1.56 3.33 -9.61
N MET A 12 1.47 4.65 -9.59
CA MET A 12 0.25 5.41 -9.88
C MET A 12 0.41 6.22 -11.17
N LYS A 13 -0.71 6.55 -11.82
CA LYS A 13 -0.69 7.41 -13.01
C LYS A 13 -0.19 8.81 -12.62
N GLY A 14 0.74 9.37 -13.40
CA GLY A 14 1.32 10.70 -13.14
C GLY A 14 2.46 10.76 -12.12
N PHE A 15 2.79 9.65 -11.45
CA PHE A 15 3.90 9.58 -10.48
C PHE A 15 4.95 8.53 -10.91
N PRO A 16 6.22 8.66 -10.52
CA PRO A 16 7.18 7.58 -10.72
C PRO A 16 6.78 6.34 -9.89
N ALA A 17 7.46 5.22 -10.12
CA ALA A 17 7.34 4.09 -9.20
C ALA A 17 7.90 4.52 -7.83
N TRP A 18 7.15 4.24 -6.76
CA TRP A 18 7.41 4.82 -5.43
C TRP A 18 7.57 3.73 -4.36
N PRO A 19 8.49 3.88 -3.37
CA PRO A 19 8.67 2.92 -2.30
C PRO A 19 7.44 2.75 -1.43
N ALA A 20 7.01 1.51 -1.24
CA ALA A 20 5.83 1.20 -0.47
C ALA A 20 5.89 -0.18 0.21
N MET A 21 4.92 -0.46 1.09
CA MET A 21 4.73 -1.75 1.75
C MET A 21 3.28 -2.22 1.61
N ILE A 22 3.09 -3.53 1.44
CA ILE A 22 1.76 -4.14 1.53
C ILE A 22 1.30 -4.17 2.99
N SER A 23 0.16 -3.58 3.31
CA SER A 23 -0.40 -3.55 4.67
C SER A 23 -1.79 -4.15 4.74
N GLU A 24 -2.23 -4.44 5.96
CA GLU A 24 -3.61 -4.88 6.22
C GLU A 24 -4.55 -3.67 6.32
N PRO A 25 -5.77 -3.74 5.75
CA PRO A 25 -6.80 -2.71 5.92
C PRO A 25 -7.11 -2.39 7.38
N GLU A 26 -7.10 -3.41 8.24
CA GLU A 26 -7.43 -3.34 9.67
C GLU A 26 -6.48 -2.41 10.44
N GLN A 27 -5.20 -2.33 10.04
CA GLN A 27 -4.21 -1.42 10.63
C GLN A 27 -4.54 0.06 10.41
N TRP A 28 -5.43 0.35 9.46
CA TRP A 28 -5.87 1.69 9.08
C TRP A 28 -7.37 1.93 9.37
N GLY A 29 -8.02 1.01 10.09
CA GLY A 29 -9.46 1.09 10.36
C GLY A 29 -10.35 0.92 9.12
N LEU A 30 -9.81 0.34 8.05
CA LEU A 30 -10.55 0.10 6.81
C LEU A 30 -11.09 -1.34 6.77
N PRO A 31 -12.29 -1.56 6.23
CA PRO A 31 -12.83 -2.91 6.08
C PRO A 31 -12.00 -3.70 5.06
N SER A 32 -11.78 -4.99 5.32
CA SER A 32 -11.14 -5.87 4.35
C SER A 32 -12.03 -6.07 3.11
N VAL A 33 -11.60 -5.51 1.99
CA VAL A 33 -12.24 -5.71 0.70
C VAL A 33 -11.57 -6.88 -0.01
N LYS A 34 -12.35 -7.93 -0.33
CA LYS A 34 -11.85 -9.07 -1.10
C LYS A 34 -11.21 -8.58 -2.41
N ASN A 35 -10.02 -9.11 -2.72
CA ASN A 35 -9.22 -8.83 -3.92
C ASN A 35 -8.53 -7.46 -4.01
N LYS A 36 -8.60 -6.60 -2.98
CA LYS A 36 -7.79 -5.37 -2.92
C LYS A 36 -6.69 -5.52 -1.88
N ARG A 37 -5.48 -5.11 -2.23
CA ARG A 37 -4.36 -4.99 -1.29
C ARG A 37 -4.19 -3.52 -0.95
N LEU A 38 -3.98 -3.24 0.34
CA LEU A 38 -3.63 -1.90 0.76
C LEU A 38 -2.11 -1.72 0.65
N VAL A 39 -1.71 -0.51 0.27
CA VAL A 39 -0.32 -0.16 0.03
C VAL A 39 -0.03 1.13 0.79
N TYR A 40 0.98 1.11 1.65
CA TYR A 40 1.47 2.27 2.38
C TYR A 40 2.68 2.86 1.66
N PHE A 41 2.61 4.12 1.23
CA PHE A 41 3.70 4.82 0.53
C PHE A 41 4.63 5.50 1.54
N TYR A 42 5.94 5.22 1.45
CA TYR A 42 6.92 5.86 2.33
C TYR A 42 7.23 7.30 1.88
N GLY A 43 7.56 8.18 2.83
CA GLY A 43 8.04 9.54 2.52
C GLY A 43 6.96 10.48 1.96
N THR A 44 5.70 10.05 1.89
CA THR A 44 4.55 10.93 1.66
C THR A 44 3.98 11.37 3.00
N LYS A 45 3.60 12.64 3.12
CA LYS A 45 2.88 13.13 4.30
C LYS A 45 1.42 12.72 4.14
N GLN A 46 1.11 11.47 4.47
CA GLN A 46 -0.25 10.96 4.48
C GLN A 46 -0.92 11.45 5.78
N MET A 47 -1.45 12.68 5.75
CA MET A 47 -2.32 13.21 6.80
C MET A 47 -3.73 12.64 6.64
#